data_AF-A0A357VUI6-F1
#
_entry.id   AF-A0A357VUI6-F1
#
_cell.length_a   1.000
_cell.length_b   1.000
_cell.length_c   1.000
_cell.angle_alpha   90.00
_cell.angle_beta   90.00
_cell.angle_gamma   90.00
#
_symmetry.space_group_name_H-M   'P 1'
#
loop_
_entity.id
_entity.type
_entity.pdbx_description
1 polymer ?
#
loop_
_entity_poly.entity_id
_entity_poly.type
_entity_poly.pdbx_seq_one_letter_code
_entity_poly.pdbx_strand_id
1 'polypeptide(L)'
;VVVVIDDTLLKNPEVTSGLADDKFLLVNTTRSIEEVRNLTGYKGRIVVIPATDIALEEIKRGIPNTVMIGALIRATDIVPLDAVKEKIKAAFSKKFSDEVVRANIRALERGYQEVKLSD
;
A
#
# COMPACT_ATOMS: atom_id res chain seq x y z
N VAL A 1 -4.33 -3.12 12.08
CA VAL A 1 -4.42 -2.66 10.68
C VAL A 1 -4.84 -3.84 9.83
N VAL A 2 -5.68 -3.60 8.82
CA VAL A 2 -5.89 -4.53 7.70
C VAL A 2 -5.37 -3.87 6.43
N VAL A 3 -4.70 -4.66 5.57
CA VAL A 3 -4.20 -4.20 4.28
C VAL A 3 -4.86 -5.03 3.18
N VAL A 4 -5.53 -4.36 2.26
CA VAL A 4 -6.24 -4.95 1.12
C VAL A 4 -5.52 -4.54 -0.16
N ILE A 5 -4.78 -5.48 -0.75
CA ILE A 5 -3.99 -5.22 -1.96
C ILE A 5 -4.80 -5.38 -3.26
N ASP A 6 -6.03 -5.88 -3.17
CA ASP A 6 -6.96 -6.08 -4.29
C ASP A 6 -8.35 -5.60 -3.85
N ASP A 7 -8.83 -4.51 -4.45
CA ASP A 7 -10.07 -3.87 -4.05
C ASP A 7 -11.35 -4.63 -4.46
N THR A 8 -11.23 -5.70 -5.26
CA THR A 8 -12.36 -6.59 -5.54
C THR A 8 -12.87 -7.30 -4.28
N LEU A 9 -12.03 -7.37 -3.24
CA LEU A 9 -12.36 -7.97 -1.95
C LEU A 9 -13.23 -7.08 -1.05
N LEU A 10 -13.37 -5.77 -1.35
CA LEU A 10 -14.05 -4.81 -0.44
C LEU A 10 -15.52 -5.12 -0.17
N LYS A 11 -16.18 -5.90 -1.03
CA LYS A 11 -17.57 -6.34 -0.81
C LYS A 11 -17.69 -7.53 0.14
N ASN A 12 -16.57 -8.17 0.51
CA ASN A 12 -16.57 -9.27 1.45
C ASN A 12 -16.56 -8.71 2.89
N PRO A 13 -17.62 -8.91 3.68
CA PRO A 13 -17.71 -8.38 5.04
C PRO A 13 -16.61 -8.92 5.96
N GLU A 14 -16.01 -10.08 5.65
CA GLU A 14 -14.92 -10.65 6.44
C GLU A 14 -13.63 -9.82 6.38
N VAL A 15 -13.47 -8.95 5.37
CA VAL A 15 -12.26 -8.12 5.21
C VAL A 15 -12.05 -7.17 6.38
N THR A 16 -13.13 -6.64 6.94
CA THR A 16 -13.08 -5.69 8.07
C THR A 16 -13.52 -6.34 9.38
N SER A 17 -13.79 -7.65 9.37
CA SER A 17 -14.17 -8.42 10.56
C SER A 17 -13.08 -8.36 11.63
N GLY A 18 -13.45 -8.00 12.86
CA GLY A 18 -12.53 -7.85 13.98
C GLY A 18 -11.60 -6.63 13.91
N LEU A 19 -11.70 -5.78 12.88
CA LEU A 19 -10.94 -4.53 12.80
C LEU A 19 -11.60 -3.46 13.68
N ALA A 20 -10.97 -3.10 14.78
CA ALA A 20 -11.46 -2.05 15.67
C ALA A 20 -11.46 -0.67 14.98
N ASP A 21 -12.38 0.21 15.41
CA ASP A 21 -12.59 1.54 14.82
C ASP A 21 -11.41 2.50 15.05
N ASP A 22 -10.56 2.24 16.05
CA ASP A 22 -9.32 3.00 16.32
C ASP A 22 -8.13 2.58 15.43
N LYS A 23 -8.32 1.55 14.59
CA LYS A 23 -7.34 1.08 13.62
C LYS A 23 -7.63 1.70 12.26
N PHE A 24 -6.86 1.25 11.27
CA PHE A 24 -7.08 1.67 9.89
C PHE A 24 -7.11 0.50 8.92
N LEU A 25 -7.82 0.74 7.83
CA LEU A 25 -7.92 -0.09 6.63
C LEU A 25 -7.13 0.58 5.50
N LEU A 26 -6.06 -0.05 5.03
CA LEU A 26 -5.27 0.41 3.89
C LEU A 26 -5.67 -0.37 2.63
N VAL A 27 -6.04 0.32 1.56
CA VAL A 27 -6.57 -0.29 0.34
C VAL A 27 -5.81 0.17 -0.90
N ASN A 28 -5.39 -0.78 -1.73
CA ASN A 28 -4.98 -0.53 -3.11
C ASN A 28 -6.22 -0.27 -3.97
N THR A 29 -6.50 0.99 -4.30
CA THR A 29 -7.66 1.36 -5.13
C THR A 29 -7.52 2.75 -5.72
N THR A 30 -8.19 2.99 -6.84
CA THR A 30 -8.41 4.32 -7.42
C THR A 30 -9.69 5.00 -6.88
N ARG A 31 -10.51 4.25 -6.13
CA ARG A 31 -11.73 4.77 -5.49
C ARG A 31 -11.40 5.80 -4.41
N SER A 32 -12.36 6.69 -4.17
CA SER A 32 -12.32 7.60 -3.04
C SER A 32 -12.47 6.87 -1.70
N ILE A 33 -12.05 7.53 -0.62
CA ILE A 33 -12.24 7.05 0.75
C ILE A 33 -13.72 6.81 1.06
N GLU A 34 -14.60 7.68 0.56
CA GLU A 34 -16.05 7.57 0.76
C GLU A 34 -16.63 6.34 0.08
N GLU A 35 -16.20 6.04 -1.15
CA GLU A 35 -16.60 4.82 -1.85
C GLU A 35 -16.14 3.57 -1.10
N VAL A 36 -14.89 3.54 -0.60
CA VAL A 36 -14.38 2.42 0.21
C VAL A 36 -15.18 2.26 1.50
N ARG A 37 -15.53 3.38 2.15
CA ARG A 37 -16.38 3.39 3.35
C ARG A 37 -17.76 2.80 3.06
N ASN A 38 -18.39 3.20 1.96
CA ASN A 38 -19.70 2.70 1.56
C ASN A 38 -19.68 1.21 1.21
N LEU A 39 -18.60 0.72 0.59
CA LEU A 39 -18.45 -0.70 0.23
C LEU A 39 -18.22 -1.61 1.45
N THR A 40 -17.44 -1.14 2.42
CA THR A 40 -16.99 -1.96 3.57
C THR A 40 -17.81 -1.76 4.83
N GLY A 41 -18.55 -0.65 4.94
CA GLY A 41 -19.21 -0.21 6.17
C GLY A 41 -18.25 0.16 7.31
N TYR A 42 -16.93 0.20 7.07
CA TYR A 42 -15.94 0.46 8.10
C TYR A 42 -15.93 1.92 8.52
N LYS A 43 -16.05 2.16 9.84
CA LYS A 43 -16.18 3.50 10.42
C LYS A 43 -14.85 4.11 10.84
N GLY A 44 -13.82 3.28 11.02
CA GLY A 44 -12.49 3.73 11.38
C GLY A 44 -11.76 4.45 10.25
N ARG A 45 -10.46 4.63 10.45
CA ARG A 45 -9.60 5.36 9.52
C ARG A 45 -9.40 4.56 8.23
N ILE A 46 -9.63 5.20 7.08
CA ILE A 46 -9.46 4.56 5.77
C ILE A 46 -8.30 5.25 5.06
N VAL A 47 -7.44 4.42 4.47
CA VAL A 47 -6.25 4.84 3.76
C VAL A 47 -6.30 4.22 2.37
N VAL A 48 -6.10 5.03 1.32
CA VAL A 48 -6.18 4.56 -0.07
C VAL A 48 -4.97 4.99 -0.88
N ILE A 49 -4.61 4.17 -1.86
CA ILE A 49 -3.54 4.47 -2.82
C ILE A 49 -3.74 3.66 -4.11
N PRO A 50 -3.52 4.23 -5.31
CA PRO A 50 -3.56 3.49 -6.57
C PRO A 50 -2.25 2.70 -6.79
N ALA A 51 -1.97 1.75 -5.90
CA ALA A 51 -0.69 1.03 -5.88
C ALA A 51 -0.41 0.20 -7.14
N THR A 52 -1.45 -0.34 -7.79
CA THR A 52 -1.30 -1.06 -9.07
C THR A 52 -0.78 -0.13 -10.16
N ASP A 53 -1.32 1.09 -10.26
CA ASP A 53 -0.95 2.06 -11.30
C ASP A 53 0.48 2.56 -11.09
N ILE A 54 0.81 2.91 -9.83
CA ILE A 54 2.18 3.29 -9.44
C ILE A 54 3.17 2.17 -9.79
N ALA A 55 2.81 0.90 -9.52
CA ALA A 55 3.66 -0.23 -9.86
C ALA A 55 3.82 -0.40 -11.38
N LEU A 56 2.76 -0.22 -12.17
CA LEU A 56 2.83 -0.23 -13.63
C LEU A 56 3.76 0.86 -14.16
N GLU A 57 3.73 2.06 -13.59
CA GLU A 57 4.58 3.17 -13.98
C GLU A 57 6.06 2.91 -13.65
N GLU A 58 6.35 2.48 -12.42
CA GLU A 58 7.73 2.34 -11.92
C GLU A 58 8.41 1.04 -12.33
N ILE A 59 7.75 -0.10 -12.07
CA ILE A 59 8.34 -1.44 -12.24
C ILE A 59 7.79 -2.19 -13.47
N LYS A 60 6.97 -1.52 -14.28
CA LYS A 60 6.37 -2.06 -15.53
C LYS A 60 5.49 -3.29 -15.33
N ARG A 61 5.03 -3.50 -14.09
CA ARG A 61 4.18 -4.64 -13.70
C ARG A 61 3.20 -4.17 -12.64
N GLY A 62 1.93 -4.54 -12.76
CA GLY A 62 0.88 -4.25 -11.78
C GLY A 62 0.98 -5.10 -10.51
N ILE A 63 2.17 -5.18 -9.90
CA ILE A 63 2.41 -5.89 -8.63
C ILE A 63 2.48 -4.82 -7.53
N PRO A 64 1.39 -4.59 -6.77
CA PRO A 64 1.26 -3.42 -5.91
C PRO A 64 2.10 -3.51 -4.63
N ASN A 65 2.64 -4.68 -4.29
CA ASN A 65 3.20 -5.00 -2.97
C ASN A 65 4.22 -3.97 -2.47
N THR A 66 5.20 -3.60 -3.29
CA THR A 66 6.26 -2.66 -2.89
C THR A 66 5.69 -1.27 -2.58
N VAL A 67 4.71 -0.82 -3.37
CA VAL A 67 4.01 0.44 -3.15
C VAL A 67 3.18 0.38 -1.87
N MET A 68 2.47 -0.73 -1.66
CA MET A 68 1.65 -0.95 -0.46
C MET A 68 2.49 -0.98 0.83
N ILE A 69 3.72 -1.51 0.79
CA ILE A 69 4.65 -1.44 1.91
C ILE A 69 5.00 0.03 2.23
N GLY A 70 5.27 0.85 1.21
CA GLY A 70 5.54 2.27 1.38
C GLY A 70 4.38 3.00 2.06
N ALA A 71 3.15 2.74 1.58
CA ALA A 71 1.92 3.28 2.14
C ALA A 71 1.70 2.83 3.59
N LEU A 72 1.96 1.57 3.91
CA LEU A 72 1.85 1.04 5.27
C LEU A 72 2.83 1.71 6.22
N ILE A 73 4.08 1.91 5.79
CA ILE A 73 5.09 2.60 6.60
C ILE A 73 4.63 4.02 6.90
N ARG A 74 4.14 4.76 5.90
CA ARG A 74 3.62 6.12 6.13
C ARG A 74 2.43 6.16 7.09
N ALA A 75 1.52 5.19 7.00
CA ALA A 75 0.33 5.14 7.84
C ALA A 75 0.61 4.74 9.30
N THR A 76 1.74 4.06 9.56
CA THR A 76 2.03 3.44 10.87
C THR A 76 3.25 4.00 11.57
N ASP A 77 4.21 4.55 10.84
CA ASP A 77 5.56 4.87 11.32
C ASP A 77 6.25 3.68 12.03
N ILE A 78 5.91 2.44 11.65
CA ILE A 78 6.36 1.22 12.35
C ILE A 78 7.87 0.98 12.21
N VAL A 79 8.47 1.44 11.11
CA VAL A 79 9.90 1.33 10.82
C VAL A 79 10.36 2.50 9.96
N PRO A 80 11.64 2.90 10.01
CA PRO A 80 12.18 3.90 9.09
C PRO A 80 12.10 3.44 7.63
N LEU A 81 11.65 4.31 6.73
CA LEU A 81 11.56 4.01 5.30
C LEU A 81 12.90 3.54 4.71
N ASP A 82 14.00 4.18 5.11
CA ASP A 82 15.33 3.86 4.60
C ASP A 82 15.79 2.46 5.00
N ALA A 83 15.37 1.94 6.16
CA ALA A 83 15.66 0.56 6.55
C ALA A 83 15.04 -0.45 5.57
N VAL A 84 13.84 -0.15 5.05
CA VAL A 84 13.17 -0.98 4.05
C VAL A 84 13.82 -0.84 2.67
N LYS A 85 14.29 0.36 2.28
CA LYS A 85 15.08 0.55 1.06
C LYS A 85 16.33 -0.33 1.06
N GLU A 86 17.06 -0.37 2.17
CA GLU A 86 18.26 -1.22 2.31
C GLU A 86 17.92 -2.71 2.22
N LYS A 87 16.78 -3.14 2.79
CA LYS A 87 16.32 -4.53 2.64
C LYS A 87 15.94 -4.88 1.21
N ILE A 88 15.29 -3.97 0.46
CA ILE A 88 15.01 -4.17 -0.97
C ILE A 88 16.30 -4.33 -1.75
N LYS A 89 17.27 -3.41 -1.56
CA LYS A 89 18.59 -3.50 -2.21
C LYS A 89 19.26 -4.84 -1.94
N ALA A 90 19.35 -5.25 -0.67
CA ALA A 90 20.01 -6.49 -0.28
C ALA A 90 19.31 -7.75 -0.82
N ALA A 91 17.97 -7.76 -0.83
CA ALA A 91 17.20 -8.92 -1.29
C ALA A 91 17.24 -9.09 -2.82
N PHE A 92 17.26 -7.98 -3.56
CA PHE A 92 17.03 -7.98 -5.01
C PHE A 92 18.30 -7.79 -5.85
N SER A 93 19.37 -7.19 -5.31
CA SER A 93 20.61 -6.92 -6.07
C SER A 93 21.29 -8.15 -6.66
N LYS A 94 21.11 -9.33 -6.05
CA LYS A 94 21.65 -10.60 -6.58
C LYS A 94 20.74 -11.29 -7.60
N LYS A 95 19.47 -10.86 -7.70
CA LYS A 95 18.42 -11.53 -8.47
C LYS A 95 17.94 -10.74 -9.67
N PHE A 96 18.11 -9.42 -9.64
CA PHE A 96 17.57 -8.50 -10.63
C PHE A 96 18.60 -7.43 -10.99
N SER A 97 18.39 -6.76 -12.13
CA SER A 97 19.25 -5.66 -12.54
C SER A 97 19.13 -4.46 -11.59
N ASP A 98 20.17 -3.62 -11.56
CA ASP A 98 20.18 -2.38 -10.79
C ASP A 98 18.99 -1.47 -11.11
N GLU A 99 18.55 -1.45 -12.36
CA GLU A 99 17.37 -0.69 -12.78
C GLU A 99 16.10 -1.21 -12.09
N VAL A 100 15.89 -2.53 -12.03
CA VAL A 100 14.73 -3.13 -11.35
C VAL A 100 14.79 -2.86 -9.85
N VAL A 101 15.96 -2.90 -9.24
CA VAL A 101 16.14 -2.55 -7.82
C VAL A 101 15.76 -1.09 -7.57
N ARG A 102 16.30 -0.15 -8.38
CA ARG A 102 15.99 1.29 -8.28
C ARG A 102 14.50 1.57 -8.53
N ALA A 103 13.88 0.87 -9.49
CA ALA A 103 12.45 0.98 -9.75
C ALA A 103 11.60 0.54 -8.56
N ASN A 104 11.97 -0.54 -7.88
CA ASN A 104 11.30 -0.96 -6.65
C ASN A 104 11.48 0.06 -5.51
N ILE A 105 12.66 0.69 -5.39
CA ILE A 105 12.88 1.75 -4.41
C ILE A 105 11.97 2.95 -4.69
N ARG A 106 11.86 3.39 -5.96
CA ARG A 106 10.93 4.48 -6.33
C ARG A 106 9.47 4.10 -6.07
N ALA A 107 9.07 2.87 -6.38
CA ALA A 107 7.73 2.36 -6.08
C ALA A 107 7.43 2.41 -4.57
N LEU A 108 8.39 2.03 -3.72
CA LEU A 108 8.29 2.14 -2.27
C LEU A 108 8.13 3.61 -1.83
N GLU A 109 8.96 4.51 -2.37
CA GLU A 109 8.93 5.93 -2.04
C GLU A 109 7.61 6.60 -2.44
N ARG A 110 7.12 6.32 -3.64
CA ARG A 110 5.81 6.80 -4.11
C ARG A 110 4.68 6.25 -3.24
N GLY A 111 4.77 4.98 -2.82
CA GLY A 111 3.87 4.40 -1.83
C GLY A 111 3.79 5.22 -0.54
N TYR A 112 4.93 5.64 -0.03
CA TYR A 112 5.04 6.45 1.20
C TYR A 112 4.57 7.90 1.02
N GLN A 113 4.75 8.48 -0.17
CA GLN A 113 4.47 9.88 -0.46
C GLN A 113 3.03 10.15 -0.90
N GLU A 114 2.46 9.27 -1.72
CA GLU A 114 1.19 9.48 -2.43
C GLU A 114 -0.03 8.89 -1.70
N VAL A 115 0.19 8.18 -0.59
CA VAL A 115 -0.89 7.59 0.19
C VAL A 115 -1.84 8.67 0.73
N LYS A 116 -3.14 8.47 0.52
CA LYS A 116 -4.19 9.37 1.01
C LYS A 116 -4.75 8.82 2.30
N LEU A 117 -4.69 9.64 3.35
CA LEU A 117 -5.17 9.31 4.69
C LEU A 117 -6.53 9.99 4.88
N SER A 118 -7.52 9.30 5.44
CA SER A 118 -8.65 9.99 6.05
C SER A 118 -8.19 10.65 7.35
N ASP A 119 -8.66 11.88 7.58
CA ASP A 119 -8.61 12.53 8.89
C ASP A 119 -9.44 11.75 9.92
#